data_AF-A0A7J5YE31-F1
#
_entry.id   AF-A0A7J5YE31-F1
#
_cell.length_a   1.000
_cell.length_b   1.000
_cell.length_c   1.000
_cell.angle_alpha   90.00
_cell.angle_beta   90.00
_cell.angle_gamma   90.00
#
_symmetry.space_group_name_H-M   'P 1'
#
loop_
_entity.id
_entity.type
_entity.pdbx_description
1 polymer ?
#
loop_
_entity_poly.entity_id
_entity_poly.type
_entity_poly.pdbx_seq_one_letter_code
_entity_poly.pdbx_strand_id
1 'polypeptide(L)'
;MGSWQLLVVGFVLACVGLSDARFLSLSGPTYFGVEVEIEPEPEREHSRESVLHADSLQAEQIQPGEQTLSWRFPKDPVETQPVNTNRVAVRCGESRVQVEVSQDLLGRGMLIKPEEITLGGCSATEVDNLAHVLAFESELHGCGSTLVMKENSLIYAFALVYNPEVSDRSPIVRSQSAVIGVECHYPR
;
A
#
# COMPACT_ATOMS: atom_id res chain seq x y z
N MET A 1 -44.52 -29.52 -31.86
CA MET A 1 -43.78 -28.96 -30.72
C MET A 1 -43.83 -27.45 -30.79
N GLY A 2 -44.58 -26.80 -29.90
CA GLY A 2 -44.77 -25.35 -29.93
C GLY A 2 -45.63 -24.93 -28.74
N SER A 3 -45.01 -24.81 -27.57
CA SER A 3 -45.71 -24.35 -26.35
C SER A 3 -44.74 -24.01 -25.22
N TRP A 4 -43.61 -23.36 -25.52
CA TRP A 4 -42.71 -22.88 -24.45
C TRP A 4 -42.15 -21.46 -24.67
N GLN A 5 -42.45 -20.80 -25.79
CA GLN A 5 -41.91 -19.46 -26.07
C GLN A 5 -42.80 -18.30 -25.63
N LEU A 6 -44.01 -18.56 -25.11
CA LEU A 6 -44.97 -17.49 -24.76
C LEU A 6 -45.03 -17.15 -23.26
N LEU A 7 -44.29 -17.85 -22.39
CA LEU A 7 -44.30 -17.56 -20.94
C LEU A 7 -43.23 -16.55 -20.50
N VAL A 8 -42.19 -16.31 -21.31
CA VAL A 8 -41.10 -15.39 -20.95
C VAL A 8 -41.44 -13.93 -21.31
N VAL A 9 -42.22 -13.72 -22.37
CA VAL A 9 -42.57 -12.37 -22.86
C VAL A 9 -43.63 -11.69 -21.97
N GLY A 10 -44.39 -12.46 -21.18
CA GLY A 10 -45.38 -11.94 -20.23
C GLY A 10 -44.78 -11.31 -18.95
N PHE A 11 -43.55 -11.64 -18.57
CA PHE A 11 -42.92 -11.12 -17.35
C PHE A 11 -42.24 -9.75 -17.55
N VAL A 12 -41.98 -9.34 -18.79
CA VAL A 12 -41.29 -8.08 -19.11
C VAL A 12 -42.25 -6.87 -19.10
N LEU A 13 -43.55 -7.09 -19.29
CA LEU A 13 -44.54 -6.00 -19.41
C LEU A 13 -45.27 -5.63 -18.11
N ALA A 14 -45.01 -6.33 -16.99
CA ALA A 14 -45.64 -6.03 -15.69
C ALA A 14 -44.81 -5.11 -14.78
N CYS A 15 -43.53 -4.87 -15.09
CA CYS A 15 -42.66 -4.00 -14.27
C CYS A 15 -42.61 -2.54 -14.76
N VAL A 16 -43.21 -2.22 -15.91
CA VAL A 16 -43.19 -0.86 -16.49
C VAL A 16 -44.29 0.06 -15.91
N GLY A 17 -45.14 -0.47 -15.02
CA GLY A 17 -46.43 0.18 -14.71
C GLY A 17 -46.56 0.96 -13.40
N LEU A 18 -45.57 0.98 -12.50
CA LEU A 18 -45.79 1.60 -11.19
C LEU A 18 -44.51 2.14 -10.57
N SER A 19 -44.12 3.37 -10.93
CA SER A 19 -43.40 4.32 -10.07
C SER A 19 -43.16 5.61 -10.82
N ASP A 20 -44.11 6.54 -10.76
CA ASP A 20 -43.83 7.93 -11.10
C ASP A 20 -44.67 8.86 -10.22
N ALA A 21 -44.02 9.47 -9.22
CA ALA A 21 -44.09 10.90 -8.97
C ALA A 21 -43.34 11.32 -7.68
N ARG A 22 -42.20 11.98 -7.91
CA ARG A 22 -41.70 13.21 -7.26
C ARG A 22 -41.23 13.13 -5.80
N PHE A 23 -39.91 13.26 -5.63
CA PHE A 23 -39.36 14.11 -4.58
C PHE A 23 -38.21 14.96 -5.14
N LEU A 24 -38.14 16.18 -4.64
CA LEU A 24 -37.42 17.32 -5.17
C LEU A 24 -35.90 17.20 -4.99
N SER A 25 -35.19 17.75 -5.97
CA SER A 25 -33.94 18.49 -5.88
C SER A 25 -33.20 18.53 -4.52
N LEU A 26 -31.89 18.22 -4.58
CA LEU A 26 -30.77 19.10 -4.22
C LEU A 26 -29.68 18.41 -3.37
N SER A 27 -28.45 18.50 -3.90
CA SER A 27 -27.16 18.60 -3.20
C SER A 27 -26.61 17.38 -2.44
N GLY A 28 -25.48 16.86 -2.93
CA GLY A 28 -24.64 15.87 -2.26
C GLY A 28 -23.88 16.45 -1.07
N PRO A 29 -23.44 15.61 -0.12
CA PRO A 29 -22.73 16.09 1.05
C PRO A 29 -21.24 16.31 0.76
N THR A 30 -20.87 17.59 0.65
CA THR A 30 -19.56 18.12 1.02
C THR A 30 -19.32 17.85 2.52
N TYR A 31 -18.39 16.98 2.86
CA TYR A 31 -17.90 16.85 4.24
C TYR A 31 -16.79 17.88 4.46
N PHE A 32 -17.17 19.11 4.80
CA PHE A 32 -16.32 20.09 5.50
C PHE A 32 -17.23 21.18 6.07
N GLY A 33 -17.16 21.38 7.39
CA GLY A 33 -17.75 22.55 8.06
C GLY A 33 -18.79 22.24 9.14
N VAL A 34 -18.34 21.82 10.32
CA VAL A 34 -19.00 22.18 11.58
C VAL A 34 -17.92 22.73 12.49
N GLU A 35 -17.93 24.05 12.68
CA GLU A 35 -17.33 24.70 13.84
C GLU A 35 -18.03 24.15 15.09
N VAL A 36 -17.27 23.52 15.98
CA VAL A 36 -17.75 23.13 17.31
C VAL A 36 -17.43 24.29 18.25
N GLU A 37 -18.49 24.97 18.64
CA GLU A 37 -18.56 25.97 19.69
C GLU A 37 -18.13 25.33 21.03
N ILE A 38 -17.17 25.97 21.70
CA ILE A 38 -16.58 25.50 22.96
C ILE A 38 -17.38 26.09 24.13
N GLU A 39 -18.04 25.25 24.92
CA GLU A 39 -18.47 25.54 26.31
C GLU A 39 -18.47 24.24 27.14
N PRO A 40 -18.30 24.29 28.48
CA PRO A 40 -17.21 23.61 29.16
C PRO A 40 -17.63 22.32 29.88
N GLU A 41 -16.70 21.36 29.87
CA GLU A 41 -16.74 20.08 30.59
C GLU A 41 -16.67 20.30 32.13
N PRO A 42 -17.43 19.53 32.95
CA PRO A 42 -17.54 19.75 34.39
C PRO A 42 -16.24 19.53 35.16
N GLU A 43 -16.00 20.38 36.15
CA GLU A 43 -14.81 20.35 37.01
C GLU A 43 -14.66 19.02 37.75
N ARG A 44 -13.58 18.30 37.45
CA ARG A 44 -13.11 17.15 38.23
C ARG A 44 -12.28 17.68 39.40
N GLU A 45 -12.96 17.92 40.52
CA GLU A 45 -12.37 18.32 41.80
C GLU A 45 -11.26 17.33 42.20
N HIS A 46 -10.01 17.79 42.13
CA HIS A 46 -8.87 17.03 42.65
C HIS A 46 -8.90 17.14 44.17
N SER A 47 -9.22 16.02 44.84
CA SER A 47 -9.10 15.82 46.28
C SER A 47 -7.65 16.07 46.74
N ARG A 48 -7.29 17.34 46.99
CA ARG A 48 -6.10 17.74 47.77
C ARG A 48 -6.45 17.64 49.25
N GLU A 49 -6.64 16.42 49.74
CA GLU A 49 -6.80 16.17 51.17
C GLU A 49 -6.19 14.80 51.50
N SER A 50 -4.89 14.66 51.27
CA SER A 50 -4.08 13.53 51.78
C SER A 50 -2.63 13.96 51.91
N VAL A 51 -2.40 15.14 52.49
CA VAL A 51 -1.14 15.47 53.14
C VAL A 51 -1.46 15.39 54.62
N LEU A 52 -0.66 14.62 55.37
CA LEU A 52 -0.80 14.32 56.82
C LEU A 52 -1.56 13.04 57.20
N HIS A 53 -1.19 11.87 56.65
CA HIS A 53 -1.17 10.62 57.43
C HIS A 53 -0.44 9.50 56.68
N ALA A 54 0.87 9.40 56.89
CA ALA A 54 1.64 8.17 56.71
C ALA A 54 2.95 8.35 57.51
N ASP A 55 2.80 8.42 58.82
CA ASP A 55 3.91 8.27 59.75
C ASP A 55 4.32 6.79 59.78
N SER A 56 5.63 6.57 59.70
CA SER A 56 6.37 5.34 60.01
C SER A 56 5.91 4.03 59.38
N LEU A 57 6.52 3.68 58.25
CA LEU A 57 6.95 2.30 58.00
C LEU A 57 8.47 2.29 57.88
N GLN A 58 9.11 1.60 58.83
CA GLN A 58 10.56 1.49 58.96
C GLN A 58 11.17 0.96 57.66
N ALA A 59 12.06 1.74 57.07
CA ALA A 59 12.94 1.27 56.01
C ALA A 59 13.97 0.34 56.63
N GLU A 60 13.70 -0.96 56.62
CA GLU A 60 14.71 -1.97 56.91
C GLU A 60 15.82 -1.85 55.86
N GLN A 61 17.02 -1.59 56.36
CA GLN A 61 18.21 -1.28 55.57
C GLN A 61 18.67 -2.50 54.76
N ILE A 62 18.44 -2.49 53.45
CA ILE A 62 19.16 -3.35 52.51
C ILE A 62 20.40 -2.57 52.02
N GLN A 63 21.59 -2.92 52.53
CA GLN A 63 22.88 -2.53 51.93
C GLN A 63 23.45 -3.72 51.13
N PRO A 64 24.46 -3.53 50.26
CA PRO A 64 24.35 -2.91 48.95
C PRO A 64 24.84 -3.94 47.91
N GLY A 65 23.92 -4.56 47.17
CA GLY A 65 24.27 -5.32 45.98
C GLY A 65 24.37 -4.38 44.80
N GLU A 66 25.54 -3.76 44.60
CA GLU A 66 25.86 -2.89 43.47
C GLU A 66 25.76 -3.64 42.13
N GLN A 67 24.56 -3.73 41.58
CA GLN A 67 24.38 -3.77 40.13
C GLN A 67 23.17 -2.91 39.78
N THR A 68 23.36 -1.59 39.86
CA THR A 68 22.47 -0.65 39.17
C THR A 68 22.50 -1.02 37.70
N LEU A 69 21.41 -1.61 37.19
CA LEU A 69 21.27 -1.95 35.79
C LEU A 69 21.48 -0.66 34.97
N SER A 70 22.56 -0.63 34.19
CA SER A 70 23.01 0.53 33.43
C SER A 70 22.17 0.79 32.17
N TRP A 71 20.93 0.29 32.14
CA TRP A 71 20.04 0.45 31.00
C TRP A 71 19.72 1.93 30.80
N ARG A 72 20.13 2.44 29.63
CA ARG A 72 19.69 3.73 29.09
C ARG A 72 18.89 3.45 27.83
N PHE A 73 17.86 4.27 27.61
CA PHE A 73 17.11 4.24 26.36
C PHE A 73 18.09 4.40 25.19
N PRO A 74 18.08 3.48 24.21
CA PRO A 74 18.80 3.67 22.98
C PRO A 74 18.38 5.02 22.39
N LYS A 75 19.37 5.83 22.01
CA LYS A 75 19.07 7.04 21.23
C LYS A 75 18.38 6.61 19.95
N ASP A 76 17.40 7.38 19.50
CA ASP A 76 16.71 7.10 18.25
C ASP A 76 17.76 6.84 17.16
N PRO A 77 17.63 5.75 16.39
CA PRO A 77 18.56 5.49 15.32
C PRO A 77 18.57 6.70 14.40
N VAL A 78 19.76 7.25 14.16
CA VAL A 78 19.95 8.31 13.16
C VAL A 78 19.37 7.75 11.86
N GLU A 79 18.33 8.41 11.35
CA GLU A 79 17.65 8.06 10.12
C GLU A 79 18.70 8.08 9.00
N THR A 80 19.26 6.91 8.73
CA THR A 80 20.34 6.78 7.77
C THR A 80 19.67 6.91 6.43
N GLN A 81 19.95 8.00 5.71
CA GLN A 81 19.48 8.19 4.35
C GLN A 81 19.70 6.90 3.57
N PRO A 82 18.66 6.32 2.95
CA PRO A 82 18.81 5.07 2.23
C PRO A 82 19.87 5.30 1.15
N VAL A 83 20.97 4.55 1.23
CA VAL A 83 21.93 4.47 0.13
C VAL A 83 21.11 4.02 -1.07
N ASN A 84 21.01 4.90 -2.06
CA ASN A 84 20.26 4.63 -3.29
C ASN A 84 20.98 3.51 -4.04
N THR A 85 20.57 2.28 -3.73
CA THR A 85 20.89 1.11 -4.54
C THR A 85 19.79 1.08 -5.59
N ASN A 86 20.14 1.43 -6.83
CA ASN A 86 19.23 1.29 -7.95
C ASN A 86 18.93 -0.21 -8.12
N ARG A 87 17.83 -0.70 -7.53
CA ARG A 87 17.38 -2.09 -7.61
C ARG A 87 16.63 -2.41 -8.89
N VAL A 88 16.24 -1.36 -9.61
CA VAL A 88 15.58 -1.45 -10.91
C VAL A 88 16.38 -0.61 -11.88
N ALA A 89 16.81 -1.21 -12.98
CA ALA A 89 17.45 -0.53 -14.10
C ALA A 89 16.58 -0.70 -15.35
N VAL A 90 16.40 0.40 -16.09
CA VAL A 90 15.51 0.46 -17.25
C VAL A 90 16.32 0.90 -18.47
N ARG A 91 16.20 0.15 -19.56
CA ARG A 91 16.78 0.48 -20.86
C ARG A 91 15.64 0.62 -21.87
N CYS A 92 15.46 1.83 -22.38
CA CYS A 92 14.46 2.16 -23.39
C CYS A 92 15.09 2.04 -24.78
N GLY A 93 14.69 1.02 -25.54
CA GLY A 93 15.05 0.86 -26.95
C GLY A 93 14.08 1.60 -27.87
N GLU A 94 14.19 1.37 -29.17
CA GLU A 94 13.32 2.04 -30.16
C GLU A 94 11.88 1.52 -30.14
N SER A 95 11.71 0.20 -30.04
CA SER A 95 10.40 -0.49 -30.04
C SER A 95 10.19 -1.41 -28.84
N ARG A 96 11.20 -1.56 -27.97
CA ARG A 96 11.20 -2.46 -26.81
C ARG A 96 11.80 -1.78 -25.59
N VAL A 97 11.38 -2.26 -24.42
CA VAL A 97 11.95 -1.90 -23.12
C VAL A 97 12.56 -3.14 -22.48
N GLN A 98 13.74 -2.96 -21.88
CA GLN A 98 14.39 -3.97 -21.04
C GLN A 98 14.45 -3.44 -19.61
N VAL A 99 13.91 -4.23 -18.67
CA VAL A 99 13.91 -3.89 -17.24
C VAL A 99 14.67 -4.98 -16.49
N GLU A 100 15.75 -4.59 -15.83
CA GLU A 100 16.55 -5.44 -14.96
C GLU A 100 16.18 -5.13 -13.51
N VAL A 101 15.82 -6.16 -12.74
CA VAL A 101 15.34 -6.04 -11.36
C VAL A 101 16.17 -6.93 -10.46
N SER A 102 16.79 -6.36 -9.43
CA SER A 102 17.44 -7.15 -8.38
C SER A 102 16.40 -7.96 -7.61
N GLN A 103 16.67 -9.25 -7.40
CA GLN A 103 15.81 -10.12 -6.59
C GLN A 103 15.72 -9.66 -5.12
N ASP A 104 16.71 -8.93 -4.59
CA ASP A 104 16.56 -8.24 -3.29
C ASP A 104 15.90 -6.86 -3.48
N LEU A 105 14.73 -6.84 -4.11
CA LEU A 105 13.98 -5.63 -4.47
C LEU A 105 13.67 -4.73 -3.25
N LEU A 106 13.53 -5.33 -2.08
CA LEU A 106 13.19 -4.64 -0.84
C LEU A 106 14.41 -4.27 0.01
N GLY A 107 15.62 -4.72 -0.35
CA GLY A 107 16.83 -4.42 0.40
C GLY A 107 16.92 -5.10 1.76
N ARG A 108 16.23 -6.22 1.93
CA ARG A 108 16.16 -6.96 3.20
C ARG A 108 17.00 -8.24 3.16
N GLY A 109 17.74 -8.49 2.08
CA GLY A 109 18.43 -9.74 1.83
C GLY A 109 17.49 -10.91 1.53
N MET A 110 16.21 -10.64 1.26
CA MET A 110 15.23 -11.67 0.88
C MET A 110 15.02 -11.61 -0.62
N LEU A 111 15.39 -12.69 -1.29
CA LEU A 111 15.22 -12.82 -2.73
C LEU A 111 13.75 -13.10 -3.04
N ILE A 112 13.15 -12.23 -3.87
CA ILE A 112 11.81 -12.44 -4.41
C ILE A 112 11.85 -13.53 -5.47
N LYS A 113 10.76 -14.28 -5.59
CA LYS A 113 10.63 -15.28 -6.65
C LYS A 113 10.18 -14.62 -7.96
N PRO A 114 10.56 -15.16 -9.13
CA PRO A 114 10.12 -14.64 -10.42
C PRO A 114 8.60 -14.59 -10.59
N GLU A 115 7.87 -15.52 -9.96
CA GLU A 115 6.41 -15.62 -10.07
C GLU A 115 5.69 -14.54 -9.25
N GLU A 116 6.37 -13.94 -8.28
CA GLU A 116 5.83 -12.90 -7.40
C GLU A 116 5.96 -11.50 -8.03
N ILE A 117 6.57 -11.36 -9.21
CA ILE A 117 6.81 -10.08 -9.85
C ILE A 117 6.48 -10.09 -11.34
N THR A 118 5.80 -9.06 -11.82
CA THR A 118 5.39 -8.94 -13.22
C THR A 118 5.59 -7.53 -13.76
N LEU A 119 5.90 -7.41 -15.04
CA LEU A 119 5.93 -6.13 -15.77
C LEU A 119 4.62 -6.00 -16.55
N GLY A 120 3.70 -5.19 -16.03
CA GLY A 120 2.38 -4.94 -16.62
C GLY A 120 1.60 -6.22 -16.96
N GLY A 121 1.75 -7.25 -16.12
CA GLY A 121 1.12 -8.56 -16.28
C GLY A 121 1.96 -9.61 -17.02
N CYS A 122 3.13 -9.26 -17.55
CA CYS A 122 4.07 -10.20 -18.16
C CYS A 122 5.09 -10.74 -17.14
N SER A 123 5.43 -12.02 -17.27
CA SER A 123 6.48 -12.68 -16.48
C SER A 123 7.89 -12.26 -16.91
N ALA A 124 8.88 -12.54 -16.07
CA ALA A 124 10.29 -12.34 -16.42
C ALA A 124 10.69 -13.18 -17.63
N THR A 125 11.48 -12.59 -18.54
CA THR A 125 11.98 -13.25 -19.74
C THR A 125 13.22 -14.10 -19.42
N GLU A 126 14.04 -13.64 -18.48
CA GLU A 126 15.28 -14.29 -18.07
C GLU A 126 15.51 -14.14 -16.56
N VAL A 127 16.17 -15.13 -15.96
CA VAL A 127 16.53 -15.18 -14.55
C VAL A 127 18.02 -15.48 -14.43
N ASP A 128 18.79 -14.53 -13.93
CA ASP A 128 20.20 -14.72 -13.58
C ASP A 128 20.32 -15.09 -12.09
N ASN A 129 20.60 -16.37 -11.85
CA ASN A 129 20.76 -16.91 -10.50
C ASN A 129 22.10 -16.55 -9.85
N LEU A 130 23.12 -16.16 -10.62
CA LEU A 130 24.43 -15.79 -10.09
C LEU A 130 24.44 -14.33 -9.65
N ALA A 131 23.85 -13.45 -10.47
CA ALA A 131 23.71 -12.03 -10.15
C ALA A 131 22.49 -11.72 -9.28
N HIS A 132 21.56 -12.68 -9.11
CA HIS A 132 20.28 -12.48 -8.46
C HIS A 132 19.47 -11.35 -9.13
N VAL A 133 19.35 -11.40 -10.45
CA VAL A 133 18.65 -10.40 -11.26
C VAL A 133 17.58 -11.09 -12.12
N LEU A 134 16.42 -10.44 -12.22
CA LEU A 134 15.33 -10.80 -13.12
C LEU A 134 15.33 -9.80 -14.27
N ALA A 135 15.30 -10.29 -15.51
CA ALA A 135 15.22 -9.45 -16.69
C ALA A 135 13.85 -9.62 -17.37
N PHE A 136 13.23 -8.49 -17.69
CA PHE A 136 11.99 -8.39 -18.43
C PHE A 136 12.28 -7.71 -19.76
N GLU A 137 11.80 -8.30 -20.85
CA GLU A 137 11.80 -7.68 -22.18
C GLU A 137 10.36 -7.61 -22.69
N SER A 138 9.94 -6.43 -23.11
CA SER A 138 8.61 -6.19 -23.69
C SER A 138 8.67 -5.19 -24.83
N GLU A 139 7.76 -5.31 -25.78
CA GLU A 139 7.47 -4.23 -26.72
C GLU A 139 6.89 -3.01 -26.00
N LEU A 140 7.10 -1.81 -26.55
CA LEU A 140 6.63 -0.55 -25.97
C LEU A 140 5.11 -0.48 -25.82
N HIS A 141 4.37 -1.14 -26.71
CA HIS A 141 2.90 -1.26 -26.68
C HIS A 141 2.43 -2.61 -26.08
N GLY A 142 3.36 -3.42 -25.59
CA GLY A 142 3.09 -4.73 -25.00
C GLY A 142 2.83 -4.64 -23.50
N CYS A 143 2.56 -5.80 -22.88
CA CYS A 143 2.57 -6.00 -21.43
C CYS A 143 1.85 -4.90 -20.63
N GLY A 144 0.62 -4.56 -21.03
CA GLY A 144 -0.21 -3.59 -20.29
C GLY A 144 0.34 -2.16 -20.23
N SER A 145 1.26 -1.80 -21.13
CA SER A 145 1.79 -0.45 -21.24
C SER A 145 0.72 0.58 -21.60
N THR A 146 0.92 1.80 -21.11
CA THR A 146 0.10 2.95 -21.44
C THR A 146 0.94 4.00 -22.15
N LEU A 147 0.46 4.49 -23.30
CA LEU A 147 1.08 5.60 -24.02
C LEU A 147 0.40 6.90 -23.66
N VAL A 148 1.18 7.85 -23.14
CA VAL A 148 0.77 9.22 -22.89
C VAL A 148 1.41 10.15 -23.92
N MET A 149 0.57 10.79 -24.72
CA MET A 149 0.99 11.79 -25.70
C MET A 149 1.11 13.15 -25.01
N LYS A 150 2.30 13.74 -24.99
CA LYS A 150 2.52 15.14 -24.62
C LYS A 150 2.82 15.97 -25.88
N GLU A 151 2.94 17.29 -25.71
CA GLU A 151 3.23 18.23 -26.79
C GLU A 151 4.53 17.87 -27.51
N ASN A 152 5.61 17.66 -26.74
CA ASN A 152 6.95 17.42 -27.28
C ASN A 152 7.50 16.01 -26.99
N SER A 153 6.73 15.15 -26.33
CA SER A 153 7.19 13.79 -26.00
C SER A 153 6.08 12.75 -26.01
N LEU A 154 6.49 11.49 -26.23
CA LEU A 154 5.71 10.28 -26.09
C LEU A 154 6.22 9.57 -24.83
N ILE A 155 5.34 9.28 -23.89
CA ILE A 155 5.73 8.57 -22.66
C ILE A 155 5.05 7.22 -22.65
N TYR A 156 5.86 6.16 -22.71
CA TYR A 156 5.42 4.81 -22.46
C TYR A 156 5.61 4.48 -20.99
N ALA A 157 4.53 4.13 -20.31
CA ALA A 157 4.55 3.77 -18.90
C ALA A 157 4.13 2.31 -18.70
N PHE A 158 4.84 1.62 -17.82
CA PHE A 158 4.60 0.24 -17.39
C PHE A 158 4.51 0.21 -15.87
N ALA A 159 3.80 -0.78 -15.33
CA ALA A 159 3.75 -1.05 -13.90
C ALA A 159 4.53 -2.32 -13.58
N LEU A 160 5.63 -2.21 -12.85
CA LEU A 160 6.32 -3.35 -12.29
C LEU A 160 5.68 -3.68 -10.93
N VAL A 161 4.99 -4.81 -10.85
CA VAL A 161 4.15 -5.20 -9.71
C VAL A 161 4.79 -6.38 -9.00
N TYR A 162 5.18 -6.17 -7.75
CA TYR A 162 5.57 -7.23 -6.81
C TYR A 162 4.39 -7.58 -5.91
N ASN A 163 3.90 -8.81 -6.00
CA ASN A 163 2.83 -9.36 -5.19
C ASN A 163 3.21 -10.74 -4.63
N PRO A 164 3.73 -10.80 -3.39
CA PRO A 164 4.14 -12.06 -2.77
C PRO A 164 2.97 -12.95 -2.42
N GLU A 165 3.18 -14.27 -2.47
CA GLU A 165 2.19 -15.23 -2.00
C GLU A 165 1.96 -15.08 -0.49
N VAL A 166 0.69 -14.95 -0.10
CA VAL A 166 0.30 -14.97 1.32
C VAL A 166 0.16 -16.40 1.78
N SER A 167 0.75 -16.75 2.92
CA SER A 167 0.63 -18.10 3.46
C SER A 167 -0.79 -18.33 4.00
N ASP A 168 -1.57 -19.21 3.36
CA ASP A 168 -2.94 -19.58 3.76
C ASP A 168 -3.07 -20.11 5.21
N ARG A 169 -1.95 -20.53 5.80
CA ARG A 169 -1.90 -21.13 7.14
C ARG A 169 -2.00 -20.10 8.27
N SER A 170 -1.73 -18.82 8.03
CA SER A 170 -1.79 -17.80 9.06
C SER A 170 -2.64 -16.60 8.64
N PRO A 171 -3.54 -16.11 9.50
CA PRO A 171 -4.34 -14.91 9.19
C PRO A 171 -3.52 -13.62 9.16
N ILE A 172 -2.22 -13.67 9.48
CA ILE A 172 -1.33 -12.50 9.57
C ILE A 172 -0.53 -12.37 8.28
N VAL A 173 -0.78 -11.30 7.52
CA VAL A 173 0.02 -10.93 6.34
C VAL A 173 1.26 -10.16 6.79
N ARG A 174 2.45 -10.73 6.55
CA ARG A 174 3.75 -10.10 6.87
C ARG A 174 4.46 -9.51 5.65
N SER A 175 3.98 -9.81 4.47
CA SER A 175 4.53 -9.36 3.21
C SER A 175 3.80 -8.11 2.72
N GLN A 176 4.55 -7.18 2.12
CA GLN A 176 4.00 -5.96 1.52
C GLN A 176 4.17 -6.05 0.02
N SER A 177 3.07 -5.87 -0.72
CA SER A 177 3.10 -5.73 -2.17
C SER A 177 3.63 -4.34 -2.55
N ALA A 178 4.25 -4.21 -3.72
CA ALA A 178 4.80 -2.96 -4.20
C ALA A 178 4.49 -2.77 -5.69
N VAL A 179 4.28 -1.52 -6.11
CA VAL A 179 4.10 -1.15 -7.52
C VAL A 179 5.12 -0.06 -7.84
N ILE A 180 5.91 -0.30 -8.87
CA ILE A 180 6.97 0.60 -9.32
C ILE A 180 6.63 1.03 -10.75
N GLY A 181 6.51 2.34 -10.96
CA GLY A 181 6.31 2.90 -12.29
C GLY A 181 7.60 2.87 -13.10
N VAL A 182 7.53 2.35 -14.32
CA VAL A 182 8.62 2.34 -15.29
C VAL A 182 8.20 3.20 -16.47
N GLU A 183 8.99 4.23 -16.81
CA GLU A 183 8.67 5.15 -17.89
C GLU A 183 9.81 5.26 -18.90
N CYS A 184 9.45 5.28 -20.19
CA CYS A 184 10.32 5.59 -21.30
C CYS A 184 9.80 6.84 -22.03
N HIS A 185 10.64 7.87 -22.12
CA HIS A 185 10.30 9.17 -22.70
C HIS A 185 10.98 9.31 -24.06
N TYR A 186 10.20 9.57 -25.10
CA TYR A 186 10.69 9.76 -26.46
C TYR A 186 10.33 11.16 -26.97
N PRO A 187 11.27 11.93 -27.54
CA PRO A 187 10.95 13.21 -28.16
C PRO A 187 10.10 13.03 -29.43
N ARG A 188 9.25 14.01 -29.72
CA ARG A 188 8.43 14.06 -30.96
C ARG A 188 9.08 14.89 -32.06
#